data_AF-A0AAW7WE70-F1
#
_entry.id   AF-A0AAW7WE70-F1
#
_cell.length_a   1.000
_cell.length_b   1.000
_cell.length_c   1.000
_cell.angle_alpha   90.00
_cell.angle_beta   90.00
_cell.angle_gamma   90.00
#
_symmetry.space_group_name_H-M   'P 1'
#
loop_
_entity.id
_entity.type
_entity.pdbx_description
1 polymer ?
#
loop_
_entity_poly.entity_id
_entity_poly.type
_entity_poly.pdbx_seq_one_letter_code
_entity_poly.pdbx_strand_id
1 'polypeptide(L)'
;MTTTLQQRSGASSWQAFCEWVTSTNNRLYVGWFGVLMIPTLLAATICFVIAFVAAPPVDIDGIRDGSFESQGQASGQNRLLAVGIEREALT
;
A
#
# COMPACT_ATOMS: atom_id res chain seq x y z
N MET A 1 -13.15 57.66 7.00
CA MET A 1 -13.62 56.71 8.04
C MET A 1 -13.66 55.32 7.41
N THR A 2 -13.10 54.37 8.13
CA THR A 2 -12.89 52.94 7.86
C THR A 2 -14.15 52.17 7.51
N THR A 3 -14.04 51.18 6.63
CA THR A 3 -14.57 49.81 6.85
C THR A 3 -13.75 48.80 6.04
N THR A 4 -12.55 48.46 6.52
CA THR A 4 -11.92 47.19 6.14
C THR A 4 -12.77 46.08 6.74
N LEU A 5 -13.64 45.48 5.92
CA LEU A 5 -14.30 44.22 6.26
C LEU A 5 -13.24 43.14 6.33
N GLN A 6 -12.60 43.06 7.48
CA GLN A 6 -11.82 41.91 7.92
C GLN A 6 -12.82 40.78 8.12
N GLN A 7 -13.23 40.15 7.01
CA GLN A 7 -13.99 38.92 7.01
C GLN A 7 -13.06 37.81 7.48
N ARG A 8 -12.84 37.81 8.79
CA ARG A 8 -12.30 36.69 9.55
C ARG A 8 -13.40 35.64 9.64
N SER A 9 -13.91 35.18 8.49
CA SER A 9 -14.70 33.97 8.41
C SER A 9 -13.75 32.87 8.86
N GLY A 10 -13.99 32.27 10.02
CA GLY A 10 -13.22 31.10 10.45
C GLY A 10 -13.15 30.12 9.28
N ALA A 11 -11.94 29.74 8.87
CA ALA A 11 -11.75 28.81 7.77
C ALA A 11 -12.67 27.62 8.03
N SER A 12 -13.59 27.35 7.10
CA SER A 12 -14.50 26.22 7.23
C SER A 12 -13.65 24.96 7.43
N SER A 13 -14.12 23.97 8.20
CA SER A 13 -13.35 22.74 8.45
C SER A 13 -12.88 22.09 7.14
N TRP A 14 -13.65 22.27 6.06
CA TRP A 14 -13.31 21.85 4.71
C TRP A 14 -12.14 22.64 4.10
N GLN A 15 -12.10 23.95 4.29
CA GLN A 15 -11.04 24.80 3.78
C GLN A 15 -9.71 24.55 4.53
N ALA A 16 -9.78 24.34 5.84
CA ALA A 16 -8.62 23.90 6.64
C ALA A 16 -8.09 22.52 6.19
N PHE A 17 -8.99 21.59 5.82
CA PHE A 17 -8.61 20.30 5.25
C PHE A 17 -7.91 20.45 3.89
N CYS A 18 -8.47 21.24 2.97
CA CYS A 18 -7.87 21.50 1.66
C CYS A 18 -6.47 22.12 1.80
N GLU A 19 -6.31 23.11 2.68
CA GLU A 19 -5.02 23.74 2.97
C GLU A 19 -4.01 22.76 3.58
N TRP A 20 -4.46 21.83 4.43
CA TRP A 20 -3.59 20.79 4.99
C TRP A 20 -3.15 19.77 3.95
N VAL A 21 -4.07 19.27 3.11
CA VAL A 21 -3.77 18.28 2.07
C VAL A 21 -2.71 18.82 1.10
N THR A 22 -2.78 20.11 0.73
CA THR A 22 -1.84 20.75 -0.20
C THR A 22 -0.67 21.47 0.49
N SER A 23 -0.54 21.34 1.82
CA SER A 23 0.52 21.99 2.58
C SER A 23 1.90 21.41 2.25
N THR A 24 2.85 22.28 1.92
CA THR A 24 4.28 21.94 1.73
C THR A 24 5.07 21.92 3.04
N ASN A 25 4.45 22.29 4.17
CA ASN A 25 5.05 22.18 5.51
C ASN A 25 4.96 20.77 6.10
N ASN A 26 4.22 19.86 5.46
CA ASN A 26 4.23 18.45 5.85
C ASN A 26 5.57 17.80 5.45
N ARG A 27 6.17 17.00 6.35
CA ARG A 27 7.42 16.27 6.09
C ARG A 27 7.35 15.34 4.88
N LEU A 28 6.16 14.82 4.61
CA LEU A 28 5.81 14.10 3.39
C LEU A 28 4.64 14.83 2.76
N TYR A 29 4.82 15.31 1.53
CA TYR A 29 3.75 15.96 0.78
C TYR A 29 2.66 14.95 0.44
N VAL A 30 1.42 15.24 0.83
CA VAL A 30 0.26 14.38 0.55
C VAL A 30 -0.31 14.75 -0.82
N GLY A 31 -0.84 15.97 -0.97
CA GLY A 31 -1.59 16.39 -2.15
C GLY A 31 -2.84 15.53 -2.40
N TRP A 32 -3.63 15.88 -3.40
CA TRP A 32 -4.84 15.12 -3.73
C TRP A 32 -4.56 13.68 -4.18
N PHE A 33 -3.40 13.45 -4.79
CA PHE A 33 -2.96 12.11 -5.16
C PHE A 33 -2.59 11.26 -3.93
N GLY A 34 -1.92 11.85 -2.93
CA GLY A 34 -1.55 11.15 -1.69
C GLY A 34 -2.74 10.67 -0.87
N VAL A 35 -3.88 11.38 -0.94
CA VAL A 35 -5.13 10.95 -0.29
C VAL A 35 -5.59 9.57 -0.78
N LEU A 36 -5.34 9.24 -2.05
CA LEU A 36 -5.64 7.91 -2.61
C LEU A 36 -4.46 6.95 -2.49
N MET A 37 -3.23 7.44 -2.65
CA MET A 37 -2.02 6.62 -2.61
C MET A 37 -1.75 6.03 -1.22
N ILE A 38 -1.95 6.80 -0.13
CA ILE A 38 -1.66 6.33 1.22
C ILE A 38 -2.56 5.14 1.60
N PRO A 39 -3.90 5.21 1.46
CA PRO A 39 -4.76 4.07 1.77
C PRO A 39 -4.50 2.85 0.88
N THR A 40 -4.25 3.07 -0.42
CA THR A 40 -4.04 1.97 -1.38
C THR A 40 -2.73 1.23 -1.13
N LEU A 41 -1.63 1.95 -0.89
CA LEU A 41 -0.34 1.33 -0.57
C LEU A 41 -0.36 0.61 0.77
N LEU A 42 -1.01 1.19 1.80
CA LEU A 42 -1.15 0.52 3.09
C LEU A 42 -1.97 -0.77 2.97
N ALA A 43 -3.12 -0.71 2.31
CA ALA A 43 -3.95 -1.89 2.09
C ALA A 43 -3.21 -2.98 1.28
N ALA A 44 -2.51 -2.59 0.20
CA ALA A 44 -1.73 -3.51 -0.60
C ALA A 44 -0.59 -4.16 0.21
N THR A 45 0.12 -3.37 1.02
CA THR A 45 1.23 -3.87 1.86
C THR A 45 0.71 -4.85 2.91
N ILE A 46 -0.40 -4.53 3.59
CA ILE A 46 -1.01 -5.40 4.59
C ILE A 46 -1.48 -6.70 3.95
N CYS A 47 -2.19 -6.61 2.80
CA CYS A 47 -2.65 -7.78 2.06
C CYS A 47 -1.47 -8.67 1.61
N PHE A 48 -0.40 -8.06 1.11
CA PHE A 48 0.81 -8.77 0.70
C PHE A 48 1.46 -9.53 1.87
N VAL A 49 1.63 -8.89 3.03
CA VAL A 49 2.23 -9.53 4.21
C VAL A 49 1.36 -10.69 4.72
N ILE A 50 0.03 -10.50 4.79
CA ILE A 50 -0.88 -11.55 5.24
C ILE A 50 -0.87 -12.72 4.25
N ALA A 51 -0.92 -12.44 2.95
CA ALA A 51 -0.90 -13.46 1.93
C ALA A 51 0.40 -14.28 1.96
N PHE A 52 1.53 -13.63 2.24
CA PHE A 52 2.81 -14.31 2.34
C PHE A 52 2.89 -15.29 3.53
N VAL A 53 2.28 -14.94 4.67
CA VAL A 53 2.39 -15.74 5.90
C VAL A 53 1.29 -16.79 6.01
N ALA A 54 0.07 -16.48 5.56
CA ALA A 54 -1.12 -17.25 5.91
C ALA A 54 -2.06 -17.52 4.73
N ALA A 55 -1.71 -17.19 3.48
CA ALA A 55 -2.58 -17.54 2.36
C ALA A 55 -2.53 -19.06 2.09
N PRO A 56 -3.70 -19.70 1.92
CA PRO A 56 -3.75 -21.00 1.27
C PRO A 56 -3.30 -20.86 -0.21
N PRO A 57 -2.83 -21.96 -0.83
CA PRO A 57 -2.52 -21.98 -2.26
C PRO A 57 -3.74 -21.53 -3.09
N VAL A 58 -3.49 -20.68 -4.09
CA VAL A 58 -4.51 -20.11 -4.97
C VAL A 58 -4.36 -20.70 -6.36
N ASP A 59 -5.43 -21.29 -6.88
CA ASP A 59 -5.48 -21.86 -8.23
C ASP A 59 -5.61 -20.75 -9.29
N ILE A 60 -4.50 -20.37 -9.91
CA ILE A 60 -4.44 -19.29 -10.91
C ILE A 60 -4.87 -19.77 -12.30
N ASP A 61 -4.58 -21.03 -12.65
CA ASP A 61 -4.81 -21.56 -14.00
C ASP A 61 -6.20 -22.20 -14.18
N GLY A 62 -7.04 -22.19 -13.13
CA GLY A 62 -8.41 -22.74 -13.17
C GLY A 62 -8.50 -24.24 -13.47
N ILE A 63 -7.37 -24.93 -13.55
CA ILE A 63 -7.28 -26.38 -13.75
C ILE A 63 -7.46 -27.03 -12.37
N ARG A 64 -8.60 -27.70 -12.18
CA ARG A 64 -9.07 -28.22 -10.88
C ARG A 64 -8.33 -29.50 -10.47
N ASP A 65 -7.00 -29.45 -10.49
CA ASP A 65 -6.17 -30.53 -10.00
C ASP A 65 -5.89 -30.30 -8.51
N GLY A 66 -6.23 -31.29 -7.68
CA GLY A 66 -6.01 -31.23 -6.22
C GLY A 66 -4.55 -31.46 -5.82
N SER A 67 -3.62 -31.55 -6.78
CA SER A 67 -2.18 -31.66 -6.53
C SER A 67 -1.49 -30.30 -6.41
N PHE A 68 -2.07 -29.24 -7.00
CA PHE A 68 -1.58 -27.85 -6.85
C PHE A 68 -1.62 -27.34 -5.41
N GLU A 69 -2.57 -27.81 -4.59
CA GLU A 69 -2.64 -27.45 -3.16
C GLU A 69 -1.36 -27.89 -2.39
N SER A 70 -0.79 -29.04 -2.75
CA SER A 70 0.46 -29.54 -2.15
C SER A 70 1.73 -28.85 -2.69
N GLN A 71 1.69 -28.38 -3.95
CA GLN A 71 2.82 -27.72 -4.62
C GLN A 71 2.88 -26.22 -4.32
N GLY A 72 1.73 -25.55 -4.13
CA GLY A 72 1.66 -24.11 -3.83
C GLY A 72 2.26 -23.76 -2.46
N GLN A 73 2.06 -24.61 -1.45
CA GLN A 73 2.67 -24.45 -0.13
C GLN A 73 4.20 -24.69 -0.15
N ALA A 74 4.69 -25.60 -0.99
CA ALA A 74 6.12 -25.88 -1.14
C ALA A 74 6.86 -24.86 -2.03
N SER A 75 6.18 -24.30 -3.03
CA SER A 75 6.73 -23.36 -4.02
C SER A 75 6.80 -21.93 -3.49
N GLY A 76 5.82 -21.49 -2.70
CA GLY A 76 5.78 -20.13 -2.15
C GLY A 76 6.85 -19.86 -1.09
N GLN A 77 7.13 -20.85 -0.24
CA GLN A 77 8.02 -20.66 0.92
C GLN A 77 9.50 -20.96 0.61
N ASN A 78 9.80 -21.84 -0.37
CA ASN A 78 11.18 -22.21 -0.70
C ASN A 78 11.76 -21.56 -1.96
N ARG A 79 10.97 -20.93 -2.86
CA ARG A 79 11.55 -20.36 -4.10
C ARG A 79 12.34 -19.07 -3.91
N LEU A 80 12.02 -18.23 -2.93
CA LEU A 80 12.81 -17.03 -2.66
C LEU A 80 14.10 -17.34 -1.89
N LEU A 81 14.09 -18.35 -1.03
CA LEU A 81 15.30 -18.85 -0.36
C LEU A 81 16.21 -19.62 -1.33
N ALA A 82 15.65 -20.40 -2.27
CA ALA A 82 16.43 -21.10 -3.29
C ALA A 82 17.08 -20.14 -4.31
N VAL A 83 16.36 -19.10 -4.78
CA VAL A 83 16.95 -18.12 -5.71
C VAL A 83 18.05 -17.28 -5.06
N GLY A 84 17.97 -17.04 -3.74
CA GLY A 84 19.06 -16.41 -2.98
C GLY A 84 20.26 -17.34 -2.78
N ILE A 85 20.03 -18.61 -2.42
CA ILE A 85 21.10 -19.57 -2.11
C ILE A 85 21.78 -20.14 -3.37
N GLU A 86 21.07 -20.37 -4.49
CA GLU A 86 21.68 -20.80 -5.75
C GLU A 86 22.58 -19.73 -6.38
N ARG A 87 22.36 -18.45 -6.07
CA ARG A 87 23.20 -17.36 -6.56
C ARG A 87 24.51 -17.20 -5.77
N GLU A 88 24.57 -17.69 -4.54
CA GLU A 88 25.78 -17.69 -3.71
C GLU A 88 26.65 -18.95 -3.91
N ALA A 89 26.09 -20.03 -4.47
CA ALA A 89 26.82 -21.28 -4.74
C ALA A 89 27.56 -21.31 -6.10
N LEU A 90 27.47 -20.23 -6.90
CA LEU A 90 28.09 -20.11 -8.24
C LEU A 90 29.17 -19.00 -8.33
N THR A 91 29.70 -18.55 -7.19
CA THR A 91 30.90 -17.70 -7.09
C THR A 91 31.93 -18.37 -6.19
#